data_AF-A0A7Z1R330-F1
#
_entry.id   AF-A0A7Z1R330-F1
#
_cell.length_a   1.000
_cell.length_b   1.000
_cell.length_c   1.000
_cell.angle_alpha   90.00
_cell.angle_beta   90.00
_cell.angle_gamma   90.00
#
_symmetry.space_group_name_H-M   'P 1'
#
loop_
_entity.id
_entity.type
_entity.pdbx_description
1 polymer ?
#
loop_
_entity_poly.entity_id
_entity_poly.type
_entity_poly.pdbx_seq_one_letter_code
_entity_poly.pdbx_strand_id
1 'polypeptide(L)'
;MRHARGLIPLIALAAIGVTAVAAAGEIQVLCEPGLRVYLDGELAGISSRLDDGAYLMDVARGLHIVRVEKDGFEPQSFEVLVGQVPVEVTVGEFQAEAAPASPEEPAGERPALAVGTLVVTSAPQNCVV
;
A
#
# COMPACT_ATOMS: atom_id res chain seq x y z
N MET A 1 -13.57 -36.50 65.99
CA MET A 1 -14.51 -35.59 65.28
C MET A 1 -13.80 -35.13 64.02
N ARG A 2 -14.24 -35.63 62.86
CA ARG A 2 -13.52 -35.52 61.57
C ARG A 2 -13.90 -34.19 60.91
N HIS A 3 -12.93 -33.31 60.71
CA HIS A 3 -13.12 -32.03 60.03
C HIS A 3 -13.48 -32.26 58.55
N ALA A 4 -14.59 -31.67 58.14
CA ALA A 4 -15.15 -31.71 56.81
C ALA A 4 -14.21 -31.04 55.79
N ARG A 5 -13.82 -31.78 54.75
CA ARG A 5 -13.15 -31.24 53.57
C ARG A 5 -14.21 -30.57 52.70
N GLY A 6 -14.29 -29.25 52.76
CA GLY A 6 -15.08 -28.44 51.83
C GLY A 6 -14.48 -28.53 50.43
N LEU A 7 -15.24 -29.13 49.51
CA LEU A 7 -14.90 -29.24 48.10
C LEU A 7 -15.43 -27.98 47.40
N ILE A 8 -14.53 -27.07 47.02
CA ILE A 8 -14.84 -25.85 46.29
C ILE A 8 -15.22 -26.26 44.85
N PRO A 9 -16.43 -25.96 44.35
CA PRO A 9 -16.76 -26.25 42.97
C PRO A 9 -16.09 -25.23 42.04
N LEU A 10 -15.20 -25.72 41.18
CA LEU A 10 -14.62 -24.97 40.06
C LEU A 10 -15.74 -24.73 39.02
N ILE A 11 -16.34 -23.54 39.04
CA ILE A 11 -17.28 -23.11 38.00
C ILE A 11 -16.47 -22.81 36.73
N ALA A 12 -16.49 -23.75 35.78
CA ALA A 12 -15.96 -23.53 34.45
C ALA A 12 -16.89 -22.56 33.69
N LEU A 13 -16.48 -21.30 33.58
CA LEU A 13 -17.15 -20.30 32.75
C LEU A 13 -16.86 -20.62 31.28
N ALA A 14 -17.76 -21.36 30.64
CA ALA A 14 -17.72 -21.58 29.20
C ALA A 14 -18.11 -20.28 28.49
N ALA A 15 -17.13 -19.57 27.92
CA ALA A 15 -17.38 -18.46 27.02
C ALA A 15 -17.97 -19.02 25.72
N ILE A 16 -19.27 -18.84 25.51
CA ILE A 16 -19.93 -19.15 24.25
C ILE A 16 -19.55 -18.03 23.28
N GLY A 17 -18.56 -18.29 22.42
CA GLY A 17 -18.25 -17.40 21.31
C GLY A 17 -19.39 -17.38 20.31
N VAL A 18 -20.05 -16.23 20.13
CA VAL A 18 -20.99 -16.03 19.04
C VAL A 18 -20.17 -15.80 17.78
N THR A 19 -20.04 -16.81 16.92
CA THR A 19 -19.50 -16.60 15.57
C THR A 19 -20.60 -15.97 14.73
N ALA A 20 -20.58 -14.65 14.61
CA ALA A 20 -21.41 -13.96 13.63
C ALA A 20 -21.00 -14.46 12.24
N VAL A 21 -21.90 -15.21 11.58
CA VAL A 21 -21.73 -15.57 10.18
C VAL A 21 -21.97 -14.29 9.39
N ALA A 22 -20.89 -13.52 9.17
CA ALA A 22 -20.94 -12.41 8.23
C ALA A 22 -21.32 -13.01 6.87
N ALA A 23 -22.34 -12.45 6.23
CA ALA A 23 -22.68 -12.89 4.90
C ALA A 23 -21.48 -12.60 3.99
N ALA A 24 -21.01 -13.64 3.31
CA ALA A 24 -19.89 -13.56 2.39
C ALA A 24 -20.28 -12.79 1.11
N GLY A 25 -19.35 -11.98 0.63
CA GLY A 25 -19.29 -11.40 -0.70
C GLY A 25 -17.97 -11.77 -1.38
N GLU A 26 -17.83 -11.34 -2.63
CA GLU A 26 -16.71 -11.70 -3.49
C GLU A 26 -16.07 -10.43 -4.05
N ILE A 27 -14.74 -10.42 -4.18
CA ILE A 27 -13.99 -9.34 -4.80
C ILE A 27 -13.05 -9.91 -5.86
N GLN A 28 -13.18 -9.43 -7.10
CA GLN A 28 -12.18 -9.65 -8.16
C GLN A 28 -11.24 -8.44 -8.20
N VAL A 29 -9.95 -8.67 -7.99
CA VAL A 29 -8.91 -7.65 -8.14
C VAL A 29 -8.21 -7.91 -9.47
N LEU A 30 -8.44 -7.06 -10.46
CA LEU A 30 -7.80 -7.12 -11.76
C LEU A 30 -6.45 -6.41 -11.70
N CYS A 31 -5.36 -7.17 -11.80
CA CYS A 31 -4.00 -6.65 -11.70
C CYS A 31 -2.96 -7.53 -12.40
N GLU A 32 -1.74 -7.02 -12.55
CA GLU A 32 -0.62 -7.81 -13.06
C GLU A 32 -0.38 -9.05 -12.18
N PRO A 33 0.11 -10.18 -12.74
CA PRO A 33 0.42 -11.36 -11.95
C PRO A 33 1.66 -11.15 -11.05
N GLY A 34 1.68 -11.82 -9.90
CA GLY A 34 2.80 -11.81 -8.95
C GLY A 34 2.76 -10.70 -7.89
N LEU A 35 1.63 -10.00 -7.75
CA LEU A 35 1.42 -8.92 -6.79
C LEU A 35 0.83 -9.46 -5.49
N ARG A 36 1.17 -8.84 -4.36
CA ARG A 36 0.63 -9.22 -3.05
C ARG A 36 -0.64 -8.42 -2.79
N VAL A 37 -1.75 -9.12 -2.54
CA VAL A 37 -3.05 -8.50 -2.28
C VAL A 37 -3.41 -8.67 -0.82
N TYR A 38 -3.69 -7.54 -0.17
CA TYR A 38 -4.07 -7.44 1.22
C TYR A 38 -5.52 -6.98 1.34
N LEU A 39 -6.25 -7.58 2.26
CA LEU A 39 -7.60 -7.17 2.64
C LEU A 39 -7.57 -6.74 4.11
N ASP A 40 -7.90 -5.47 4.38
CA ASP A 40 -7.85 -4.86 5.72
C ASP A 40 -6.51 -5.04 6.45
N GLY A 41 -5.43 -5.13 5.68
CA GLY A 41 -4.07 -5.32 6.18
C GLY A 41 -3.63 -6.77 6.36
N GLU A 42 -4.51 -7.76 6.16
CA GLU A 42 -4.18 -9.19 6.16
C GLU A 42 -3.84 -9.66 4.74
N LEU A 43 -2.85 -10.54 4.58
CA LEU A 43 -2.49 -11.06 3.26
C LEU A 43 -3.59 -12.00 2.77
N ALA A 44 -4.34 -11.55 1.77
CA ALA A 44 -5.43 -12.32 1.17
C ALA A 44 -4.93 -13.29 0.09
N GLY A 45 -3.87 -12.93 -0.63
CA GLY A 45 -3.29 -13.80 -1.65
C GLY A 45 -2.27 -13.14 -2.56
N ILE A 46 -1.84 -13.89 -3.57
CA ILE A 46 -0.94 -13.44 -4.63
C ILE A 46 -1.69 -13.46 -5.95
N SER A 47 -1.61 -12.39 -6.73
CA SER A 47 -2.25 -12.34 -8.04
C SER A 47 -1.61 -13.30 -9.02
N SER A 48 -2.42 -13.91 -9.87
CA SER A 48 -2.02 -14.93 -10.84
C SER A 48 -2.64 -14.66 -12.20
N ARG A 49 -1.96 -15.11 -13.25
CA ARG A 49 -2.42 -14.94 -14.63
C ARG A 49 -3.62 -15.85 -14.96
N LEU A 50 -3.81 -16.91 -14.18
CA LEU A 50 -4.91 -17.87 -14.36
C LEU A 50 -6.26 -17.27 -13.90
N ASP A 51 -6.21 -16.38 -12.92
CA ASP A 51 -7.38 -15.77 -12.28
C ASP A 51 -7.59 -14.30 -12.72
N ASP A 52 -6.90 -13.88 -13.78
CA ASP A 52 -6.86 -12.49 -14.26
C ASP A 52 -6.59 -11.46 -13.14
N GLY A 53 -5.74 -11.84 -12.18
CA GLY A 53 -5.46 -11.05 -10.97
C GLY A 53 -5.61 -11.88 -9.70
N ALA A 54 -6.35 -11.38 -8.71
CA ALA A 54 -6.63 -12.10 -7.46
C ALA A 54 -8.13 -12.17 -7.17
N TYR A 55 -8.61 -13.37 -6.83
CA TYR A 55 -10.00 -13.59 -6.43
C TYR A 55 -10.11 -13.80 -4.93
N LEU A 56 -10.87 -12.94 -4.25
CA LEU A 56 -11.09 -13.01 -2.82
C LEU A 56 -12.52 -13.51 -2.57
N MET A 57 -12.60 -14.68 -1.94
CA MET A 57 -13.85 -15.33 -1.55
C MET A 57 -14.12 -15.10 -0.06
N ASP A 58 -15.37 -15.32 0.35
CA ASP A 58 -15.79 -15.28 1.75
C ASP A 58 -15.49 -13.95 2.47
N VAL A 59 -15.48 -12.85 1.72
CA VAL A 59 -15.24 -11.52 2.27
C VAL A 59 -16.47 -11.05 3.04
N ALA A 60 -16.31 -10.56 4.25
CA ALA A 60 -17.43 -10.01 5.00
C ALA A 60 -18.12 -8.89 4.21
N ARG A 61 -19.43 -8.74 4.37
CA ARG A 61 -20.12 -7.56 3.84
C ARG A 61 -19.78 -6.34 4.67
N GLY A 62 -19.50 -5.22 3.99
CA GLY A 62 -19.10 -3.98 4.63
C GLY A 62 -18.08 -3.21 3.83
N LEU A 63 -17.54 -2.17 4.46
CA LEU A 63 -16.44 -1.39 3.90
C LEU A 63 -15.13 -2.14 4.18
N HIS A 64 -14.35 -2.36 3.13
CA HIS A 64 -13.06 -3.03 3.19
C HIS A 64 -12.01 -2.20 2.45
N ILE A 65 -10.76 -2.34 2.89
CA ILE A 65 -9.61 -1.73 2.22
C ILE A 65 -8.81 -2.83 1.53
N VAL A 66 -8.77 -2.79 0.20
CA VAL A 66 -7.92 -3.65 -0.62
C VAL A 66 -6.61 -2.91 -0.89
N ARG A 67 -5.49 -3.47 -0.44
CA ARG A 67 -4.15 -2.93 -0.72
C ARG A 67 -3.37 -3.88 -1.60
N VAL A 68 -2.79 -3.39 -2.68
CA VAL A 68 -1.98 -4.17 -3.61
C VAL A 68 -0.56 -3.66 -3.57
N GLU A 69 0.38 -4.58 -3.36
CA GLU A 69 1.81 -4.30 -3.22
C GLU A 69 2.61 -4.95 -4.34
N LYS A 70 3.57 -4.18 -4.86
CA LYS A 70 4.56 -4.61 -5.82
C LYS A 70 5.94 -4.23 -5.30
N ASP A 71 6.89 -5.16 -5.31
CA ASP A 71 8.25 -4.89 -4.84
C ASP A 71 8.89 -3.71 -5.59
N GLY A 72 9.32 -2.69 -4.84
CA GLY A 72 9.96 -1.48 -5.37
C GLY A 72 9.00 -0.39 -5.87
N PHE A 73 7.69 -0.52 -5.62
CA PHE A 73 6.69 0.46 -6.00
C PHE A 73 5.82 0.87 -4.81
N GLU A 74 5.21 2.05 -4.89
CA GLU A 74 4.25 2.48 -3.86
C GLU A 74 3.01 1.58 -3.86
N PRO A 75 2.52 1.17 -2.69
CA PRO A 75 1.34 0.34 -2.57
C PRO A 75 0.08 1.11 -2.97
N GLN A 76 -0.82 0.47 -3.73
CA GLN A 76 -2.10 1.06 -4.09
C GLN A 76 -3.20 0.55 -3.17
N SER A 77 -3.99 1.47 -2.61
CA SER A 77 -5.09 1.14 -1.69
C SER A 77 -6.43 1.59 -2.27
N PHE A 78 -7.43 0.72 -2.18
CA PHE A 78 -8.77 0.90 -2.72
C PHE A 78 -9.80 0.63 -1.63
N GLU A 79 -10.71 1.58 -1.42
CA GLU A 79 -11.84 1.39 -0.53
C GLU A 79 -13.01 0.77 -1.31
N VAL A 80 -13.51 -0.38 -0.85
CA VAL A 80 -14.56 -1.14 -1.51
C VAL A 80 -15.70 -1.47 -0.57
N LEU A 81 -16.94 -1.29 -1.05
CA LEU A 81 -18.14 -1.69 -0.31
C LEU A 81 -18.62 -3.05 -0.80
N VAL A 82 -18.37 -4.09 -0.01
CA VAL A 82 -18.75 -5.47 -0.30
C VAL A 82 -20.21 -5.69 0.07
N GLY A 83 -21.01 -6.03 -0.93
CA GLY A 83 -22.46 -6.23 -0.81
C GLY A 83 -22.90 -7.66 -1.12
N GLN A 84 -24.07 -7.79 -1.74
CA GLN A 84 -24.57 -9.08 -2.24
C GLN A 84 -24.05 -9.42 -3.63
N VAL A 85 -23.54 -8.43 -4.35
CA VAL A 85 -23.05 -8.55 -5.73
C VAL A 85 -21.52 -8.56 -5.67
N PRO A 86 -20.84 -9.38 -6.49
CA PRO A 86 -19.39 -9.34 -6.61
C PRO A 86 -18.91 -7.94 -7.02
N VAL A 87 -17.80 -7.52 -6.42
CA VAL A 87 -17.16 -6.23 -6.68
C VAL A 87 -15.90 -6.46 -7.50
N GLU A 88 -15.66 -5.60 -8.50
CA GLU A 88 -14.43 -5.61 -9.28
C GLU A 88 -13.59 -4.38 -8.98
N VAL A 89 -12.29 -4.58 -8.76
CA VAL A 89 -11.29 -3.53 -8.52
C VAL A 89 -10.23 -3.62 -9.60
N THR A 90 -10.10 -2.57 -10.41
CA THR A 90 -9.03 -2.49 -11.42
C THR A 90 -7.83 -1.75 -10.85
N VAL A 91 -6.70 -2.43 -10.79
CA VAL A 91 -5.43 -1.85 -10.36
C VAL A 91 -4.77 -1.15 -11.54
N GLY A 92 -4.38 0.11 -11.33
CA GLY A 92 -3.74 0.93 -12.35
C GLY A 92 -2.23 0.64 -12.47
N GLU A 93 -1.52 1.52 -13.17
CA GLU A 93 -0.06 1.47 -13.20
C GLU A 93 0.53 1.83 -11.82
N PHE A 94 1.56 1.09 -11.41
CA PHE A 94 2.27 1.34 -10.15
C PHE A 94 3.26 2.48 -10.31
N GLN A 95 3.25 3.42 -9.37
CA GLN A 95 4.27 4.46 -9.26
C GLN A 95 5.48 3.88 -8.56
N ALA A 96 6.67 4.02 -9.16
CA ALA A 96 7.91 3.62 -8.50
C ALA A 96 8.02 4.39 -7.19
N GLU A 97 8.34 3.69 -6.10
CA GLU A 97 8.55 4.35 -4.81
C GLU A 97 9.71 5.32 -4.99
N ALA A 98 9.40 6.62 -4.94
CA ALA A 98 10.42 7.64 -5.10
C ALA A 98 11.43 7.41 -3.98
N ALA A 99 12.68 7.11 -4.36
CA ALA A 99 13.78 7.10 -3.41
C ALA A 99 13.65 8.38 -2.56
N PRO A 100 13.69 8.27 -1.21
CA PRO A 100 13.44 9.41 -0.35
C PRO A 100 14.32 10.54 -0.86
N ALA A 101 13.68 11.64 -1.27
CA ALA A 101 14.39 12.83 -1.67
C ALA A 101 15.42 13.09 -0.58
N SER A 102 16.70 12.97 -0.94
CA SER A 102 17.81 13.46 -0.13
C SER A 102 17.37 14.84 0.37
N PRO A 103 17.48 15.12 1.69
CA PRO A 103 16.84 16.26 2.32
C PRO A 103 17.06 17.48 1.46
N GLU A 104 15.95 18.09 1.07
CA GLU A 104 15.87 19.34 0.34
C GLU A 104 17.04 20.23 0.77
N GLU A 105 18.08 20.27 -0.07
CA GLU A 105 19.11 21.29 0.06
C GLU A 105 18.33 22.59 -0.02
N PRO A 106 18.36 23.43 1.04
CA PRO A 106 17.53 24.61 1.10
C PRO A 106 17.75 25.35 -0.20
N ALA A 107 16.65 25.67 -0.89
CA ALA A 107 16.68 26.46 -2.09
C ALA A 107 17.52 27.71 -1.81
N GLY A 108 18.80 27.64 -2.18
CA GLY A 108 19.68 28.77 -2.14
C GLY A 108 19.04 29.78 -3.05
N GLU A 109 18.56 30.88 -2.48
CA GLU A 109 18.36 32.12 -3.21
C GLU A 109 19.61 32.31 -4.06
N ARG A 110 19.51 32.00 -5.35
CA ARG A 110 20.53 32.39 -6.31
C ARG A 110 20.50 33.92 -6.27
N PRO A 111 21.55 34.60 -5.77
CA PRO A 111 21.63 36.03 -5.99
C PRO A 111 21.61 36.19 -7.50
N ALA A 112 20.68 37.01 -8.01
CA ALA A 112 20.63 37.35 -9.41
C ALA A 112 22.04 37.81 -9.82
N LEU A 113 22.75 36.96 -10.55
CA LEU A 113 24.10 37.27 -11.02
C LEU A 113 23.96 38.51 -11.90
N ALA A 114 24.49 39.62 -11.39
CA ALA A 114 24.43 40.91 -12.04
C ALA A 114 24.94 40.79 -13.48
N VAL A 115 24.12 41.21 -14.43
CA VAL A 115 24.50 41.30 -15.84
C VAL A 115 25.56 42.39 -15.96
N GLY A 116 26.82 42.00 -16.17
CA GLY A 116 27.92 42.88 -16.48
C GLY A 116 28.24 42.83 -17.99
N THR A 117 28.53 43.99 -18.59
CA THR A 117 28.88 44.08 -20.01
C THR A 117 30.29 43.53 -20.26
N LEU A 118 30.40 42.50 -21.11
CA LEU A 118 31.68 41.97 -21.57
C LEU A 118 32.16 42.76 -22.80
N VAL A 119 33.22 43.54 -22.65
CA VAL A 119 33.90 44.19 -23.78
C VAL A 119 35.11 43.35 -24.17
N VAL A 120 35.04 42.71 -25.33
CA VAL A 120 36.14 41.91 -25.90
C VAL A 120 36.94 42.78 -26.86
N THR A 121 38.15 43.19 -26.46
CA THR A 121 39.12 43.80 -27.38
C THR A 121 40.20 42.79 -27.74
N SER A 122 40.18 42.33 -28.99
CA SER A 122 41.24 41.50 -29.56
C SER A 122 42.36 42.40 -30.09
N ALA A 123 43.60 42.21 -29.63
CA ALA A 123 44.79 42.70 -30.30
C ALA A 123 45.40 41.52 -31.09
N PRO A 124 45.75 41.68 -32.38
CA PRO A 124 46.33 40.61 -33.17
C PRO A 124 47.72 40.25 -32.62
N GLN A 125 47.80 39.11 -31.95
CA GLN A 125 49.06 38.48 -31.61
C GLN A 125 49.41 37.59 -32.81
N ASN A 126 50.56 37.83 -33.42
CA ASN A 126 51.11 37.11 -34.58
C ASN A 126 50.83 37.72 -35.98
N CYS A 127 51.07 39.02 -36.16
CA CYS A 127 51.43 39.54 -37.48
C CYS A 127 52.88 39.16 -37.78
N VAL A 128 53.10 38.34 -38.81
CA VAL A 128 54.41 38.15 -39.44
C VAL A 128 54.44 39.05 -40.68
N VAL A 129 55.43 39.94 -40.78
CA VAL A 129 55.65 40.84 -41.93
C VAL A 129 56.32 40.15 -43.09
#